data_AF-A0A354ZIM4-F1
#
_entry.id   AF-A0A354ZIM4-F1
#
_cell.length_a   1.000
_cell.length_b   1.000
_cell.length_c   1.000
_cell.angle_alpha   90.00
_cell.angle_beta   90.00
_cell.angle_gamma   90.00
#
_symmetry.space_group_name_H-M   'P 1'
#
loop_
_entity.id
_entity.type
_entity.pdbx_description
1 polymer ?
#
loop_
_entity_poly.entity_id
_entity_poly.type
_entity_poly.pdbx_seq_one_letter_code
_entity_poly.pdbx_strand_id
1 'polypeptide(L)'
;VTGEAVAGSQFASAFLSSLGFEVSPQPGEGRHDIVLAVRLGSPEAVHAFCRAVQSTSPVDAGVAPVAAPMPGYADEVIMAAGTFVQGASIELSADAPLRPPYDVYLQGGLTRHQVEFAMLRFAQDLQRKLGGRS
;
A
#
# COMPACT_ATOMS: atom_id res chain seq x y z
N VAL A 1 -13.18 7.32 12.54
CA VAL A 1 -12.34 7.49 11.32
C VAL A 1 -10.88 7.21 11.62
N THR A 2 -10.21 7.96 12.51
CA THR A 2 -8.81 7.66 12.91
C THR A 2 -8.61 6.25 13.48
N GLY A 3 -9.53 5.75 14.31
CA GLY A 3 -9.46 4.38 14.83
C GLY A 3 -9.50 3.28 13.77
N GLU A 4 -10.22 3.50 12.66
CA GLU A 4 -10.30 2.54 11.55
C GLU A 4 -8.98 2.48 10.76
N ALA A 5 -8.40 3.65 10.44
CA ALA A 5 -7.10 3.73 9.79
C ALA A 5 -5.99 3.10 10.65
N VAL A 6 -6.01 3.33 11.97
CA VAL A 6 -5.04 2.72 12.90
C VAL A 6 -5.25 1.21 13.01
N ALA A 7 -6.50 0.72 13.06
CA ALA A 7 -6.78 -0.72 13.06
C ALA A 7 -6.39 -1.38 11.73
N GLY A 8 -6.60 -0.69 10.60
CA GLY A 8 -6.18 -1.14 9.27
C GLY A 8 -4.67 -1.21 9.14
N SER A 9 -3.94 -0.18 9.59
CA SER A 9 -2.47 -0.16 9.63
C SER A 9 -1.90 -1.29 10.51
N GLN A 10 -2.51 -1.57 11.67
CA GLN A 10 -2.13 -2.70 12.51
C GLN A 10 -2.36 -4.06 11.82
N PHE A 11 -3.51 -4.22 11.18
CA PHE A 11 -3.78 -5.42 10.39
C PHE A 11 -2.76 -5.60 9.26
N ALA A 12 -2.53 -4.55 8.46
CA ALA A 12 -1.61 -4.59 7.32
C ALA A 12 -0.17 -4.89 7.78
N SER A 13 0.28 -4.28 8.87
CA SER A 13 1.58 -4.55 9.50
C SER A 13 1.72 -6.03 9.88
N ALA A 14 0.74 -6.59 10.61
CA ALA A 14 0.76 -8.00 11.02
C ALA A 14 0.69 -8.96 9.82
N PHE A 15 -0.19 -8.68 8.87
CA PHE A 15 -0.39 -9.49 7.68
C PHE A 15 0.87 -9.54 6.80
N LEU A 16 1.42 -8.39 6.43
CA LEU A 16 2.60 -8.31 5.57
C LEU A 16 3.86 -8.85 6.26
N SER A 17 4.00 -8.62 7.58
CA SER A 17 5.06 -9.24 8.38
C SER A 17 4.96 -10.77 8.35
N SER A 18 3.75 -11.34 8.47
CA SER A 18 3.53 -12.78 8.35
C SER A 18 3.81 -13.36 6.96
N LEU A 19 3.79 -12.52 5.92
CA LEU A 19 4.20 -12.89 4.56
C LEU A 19 5.71 -12.76 4.33
N GLY A 20 6.47 -12.31 5.33
CA GLY A 20 7.92 -12.18 5.30
C GLY A 20 8.44 -10.83 4.82
N PHE A 21 7.59 -9.81 4.70
CA PHE A 21 8.03 -8.45 4.39
C PHE A 21 8.51 -7.72 5.66
N GLU A 22 9.55 -6.88 5.52
CA GLU A 22 9.92 -5.94 6.58
C GLU A 22 8.91 -4.80 6.63
N VAL A 23 8.39 -4.50 7.82
CA VAL A 23 7.39 -3.46 8.05
C VAL A 23 7.85 -2.50 9.15
N SER A 24 7.40 -1.25 9.08
CA SER A 24 7.62 -0.25 10.12
C SER A 24 6.39 0.66 10.21
N PRO A 25 5.72 0.76 11.37
CA PRO A 25 6.03 0.07 12.64
C PRO A 25 5.67 -1.42 12.60
N GLN A 26 6.32 -2.19 13.47
CA GLN A 26 6.08 -3.62 13.63
C GLN A 26 4.71 -3.91 14.26
N PRO A 27 4.21 -5.16 14.14
CA PRO A 27 3.02 -5.57 14.85
C PRO A 27 3.21 -5.41 16.37
N GLY A 28 2.26 -4.75 17.04
CA GLY A 28 2.32 -4.50 18.49
C GLY A 28 3.18 -3.31 18.92
N GLU A 29 3.94 -2.67 18.02
CA GLU A 29 4.63 -1.41 18.33
C GLU A 29 3.65 -0.24 18.42
N GLY A 30 4.01 0.74 19.26
CA GLY A 30 3.26 1.99 19.40
C GLY A 30 3.25 2.78 18.08
N ARG A 31 2.08 3.33 17.73
CA ARG A 31 1.89 4.18 16.54
C ARG A 31 1.64 5.62 16.97
N HIS A 32 2.39 6.55 16.38
CA HIS A 32 2.21 7.99 16.58
C HIS A 32 1.52 8.67 15.39
N ASP A 33 1.50 8.00 14.24
CA ASP A 33 0.79 8.41 13.03
C ASP A 33 0.07 7.20 12.38
N ILE A 34 -0.47 7.41 11.18
CA ILE A 34 -1.21 6.40 10.41
C ILE A 34 -0.38 5.75 9.30
N VAL A 35 0.91 6.07 9.19
CA VAL A 35 1.78 5.61 8.10
C VAL A 35 2.34 4.24 8.44
N LEU A 36 2.29 3.33 7.47
CA LEU A 36 2.94 2.03 7.49
C LEU A 36 3.92 1.96 6.33
N ALA A 37 5.21 1.88 6.62
CA ALA A 37 6.24 1.58 5.65
C ALA A 37 6.40 0.06 5.48
N VAL A 38 6.56 -0.40 4.25
CA VAL A 38 6.74 -1.82 3.91
C VAL A 38 7.84 -1.93 2.87
N ARG A 39 8.87 -2.74 3.14
CA ARG A 39 9.94 -3.01 2.18
C ARG A 39 9.55 -4.14 1.25
N LEU A 40 9.32 -3.81 -0.03
CA LEU A 40 8.85 -4.79 -1.02
C LEU A 40 9.98 -5.45 -1.82
N GLY A 41 11.18 -4.86 -1.80
CA GLY A 41 12.40 -5.46 -2.37
C GLY A 41 12.47 -5.52 -3.90
N SER A 42 11.42 -5.14 -4.63
CA SER A 42 11.42 -5.08 -6.09
C SER A 42 10.42 -4.06 -6.63
N PRO A 43 10.69 -3.45 -7.81
CA PRO A 43 9.74 -2.52 -8.42
C PRO A 43 8.44 -3.24 -8.84
N GLU A 44 8.50 -4.52 -9.23
CA GLU A 44 7.32 -5.30 -9.60
C GLU A 44 6.37 -5.52 -8.42
N ALA A 45 6.92 -5.68 -7.21
CA ALA A 45 6.13 -5.78 -5.99
C ALA A 45 5.49 -4.43 -5.65
N VAL A 46 6.21 -3.30 -5.82
CA VAL A 46 5.65 -1.95 -5.65
C VAL A 46 4.47 -1.72 -6.59
N HIS A 47 4.64 -2.01 -7.89
CA HIS A 47 3.56 -1.88 -8.86
C HIS A 47 2.35 -2.75 -8.52
N ALA A 48 2.57 -3.99 -8.04
CA ALA A 48 1.50 -4.87 -7.62
C ALA A 48 0.78 -4.32 -6.37
N PHE A 49 1.53 -3.79 -5.40
CA PHE A 49 0.98 -3.22 -4.18
C PHE A 49 0.11 -1.99 -4.47
N CYS A 50 0.63 -0.99 -5.19
CA CYS A 50 -0.13 0.21 -5.55
C CYS A 50 -1.36 -0.14 -6.39
N ARG A 51 -1.25 -1.10 -7.33
CA ARG A 51 -2.40 -1.55 -8.12
C ARG A 51 -3.47 -2.22 -7.26
N ALA A 52 -3.06 -3.05 -6.29
CA ALA A 52 -4.00 -3.68 -5.37
C ALA A 52 -4.77 -2.62 -4.57
N VAL A 53 -4.06 -1.64 -4.00
CA VAL A 53 -4.68 -0.51 -3.28
C VAL A 53 -5.65 0.25 -4.17
N GLN A 54 -5.21 0.70 -5.36
CA GLN A 54 -6.05 1.44 -6.30
C GLN A 54 -7.30 0.65 -6.73
N SER A 55 -7.17 -0.65 -7.00
CA SER A 55 -8.30 -1.48 -7.43
C SER A 55 -9.35 -1.72 -6.33
N THR A 56 -9.01 -1.42 -5.08
CA THR A 56 -9.91 -1.49 -3.91
C THR A 56 -10.39 -0.12 -3.46
N SER A 57 -10.03 0.93 -4.19
CA SER A 57 -10.51 2.29 -3.95
C SER A 57 -11.94 2.47 -4.45
N PRO A 58 -12.75 3.33 -3.80
CA PRO A 58 -14.12 3.60 -4.23
C PRO A 58 -14.20 4.43 -5.52
N VAL A 59 -13.16 5.20 -5.83
CA VAL A 59 -13.03 6.04 -7.03
C VAL A 59 -11.85 5.54 -7.88
N ASP A 60 -11.98 5.60 -9.19
CA ASP A 60 -10.93 5.24 -10.16
C ASP A 60 -10.34 3.82 -9.98
N ALA A 61 -11.13 2.88 -9.47
CA ALA A 61 -10.69 1.49 -9.26
C ALA A 61 -10.23 0.77 -10.55
N GLY A 62 -10.73 1.21 -11.69
CA GLY A 62 -10.34 0.69 -13.02
C GLY A 62 -9.05 1.29 -13.58
N VAL A 63 -8.49 2.32 -12.94
CA VAL A 63 -7.28 3.01 -13.40
C VAL A 63 -6.06 2.32 -12.80
N ALA A 64 -5.10 1.94 -13.64
CA ALA A 64 -3.84 1.37 -13.17
C ALA A 64 -2.87 2.50 -12.81
N PRO A 65 -2.31 2.53 -11.59
CA PRO A 65 -1.32 3.52 -11.22
C PRO A 65 -0.02 3.28 -12.01
N VAL A 66 0.58 4.36 -12.49
CA VAL A 66 1.86 4.38 -13.19
C VAL A 66 2.81 5.31 -12.46
N ALA A 67 4.10 4.98 -12.52
CA ALA A 67 5.12 5.86 -11.96
C ALA A 67 5.23 7.12 -12.83
N ALA A 68 5.43 8.26 -12.17
CA ALA A 68 5.61 9.54 -12.84
C ALA A 68 6.63 10.42 -12.10
N PRO A 69 7.29 11.35 -12.79
CA PRO A 69 8.11 12.37 -12.14
C PRO A 69 7.25 13.20 -11.17
N MET A 70 7.70 13.32 -9.92
CA MET A 70 7.04 14.14 -8.90
C MET A 70 7.97 15.28 -8.47
N PRO A 71 7.52 16.56 -8.50
CA PRO A 71 8.35 17.68 -8.07
C PRO A 71 8.90 17.47 -6.65
N GLY A 72 10.22 17.62 -6.49
CA GLY A 72 10.91 17.40 -5.21
C GLY A 72 11.44 15.97 -5.00
N TYR A 73 11.11 15.03 -5.87
CA TYR A 73 11.68 13.68 -5.87
C TYR A 73 12.68 13.50 -7.02
N ALA A 74 13.80 12.83 -6.74
CA ALA A 74 14.81 12.51 -7.75
C ALA A 74 14.39 11.33 -8.65
N ASP A 75 13.58 10.43 -8.10
CA ASP A 75 13.11 9.22 -8.75
C ASP A 75 11.61 9.33 -9.04
N GLU A 76 11.13 8.56 -10.02
CA GLU A 76 9.69 8.49 -10.29
C GLU A 76 8.95 7.91 -9.09
N VAL A 77 7.79 8.47 -8.80
CA VAL A 77 6.92 8.04 -7.71
C VAL A 77 5.67 7.42 -8.32
N ILE A 78 5.29 6.25 -7.84
CA ILE A 78 3.98 5.66 -8.10
C ILE A 78 3.07 5.94 -6.92
N MET A 79 1.82 6.29 -7.21
CA MET A 79 0.81 6.61 -6.20
C MET A 79 -0.51 5.95 -6.56
N ALA A 80 -1.13 5.31 -5.57
CA ALA A 80 -2.51 4.86 -5.56
C ALA A 80 -3.31 5.76 -4.62
N ALA A 81 -4.27 6.50 -5.17
CA ALA A 81 -5.04 7.50 -4.46
C ALA A 81 -6.43 7.66 -5.10
N GLY A 82 -7.19 6.56 -5.20
CA GLY A 82 -8.59 6.57 -5.63
C GLY A 82 -9.54 7.15 -4.55
N THR A 83 -9.22 8.36 -4.09
CA THR A 83 -9.89 9.03 -2.97
C THR A 83 -11.01 9.93 -3.50
N PHE A 84 -12.10 10.08 -2.74
CA PHE A 84 -13.21 10.98 -3.09
C PHE A 84 -12.78 12.44 -3.10
N VAL A 85 -11.89 12.82 -2.18
CA VAL A 85 -11.23 14.12 -2.18
C VAL A 85 -9.80 13.93 -2.66
N GLN A 86 -9.42 14.62 -3.73
CA GLN A 86 -8.09 14.50 -4.33
C GLN A 86 -7.01 14.84 -3.28
N GLY A 87 -6.13 13.87 -2.99
CA GLY A 87 -5.03 14.03 -2.04
C GLY A 87 -5.41 13.87 -0.56
N ALA A 88 -6.61 13.38 -0.24
CA ALA A 88 -6.99 13.12 1.14
C ALA A 88 -6.26 11.89 1.72
N SER A 89 -5.27 12.13 2.57
CA SER A 89 -4.47 11.08 3.24
C SER A 89 -5.22 10.32 4.34
N ILE A 90 -6.45 10.73 4.68
CA ILE A 90 -7.33 9.97 5.57
C ILE A 90 -8.05 8.82 4.84
N GLU A 91 -8.19 8.93 3.52
CA GLU A 91 -8.66 7.86 2.66
C GLU A 91 -7.50 6.92 2.31
N LEU A 92 -7.79 5.66 2.00
CA LEU A 92 -6.76 4.67 1.76
C LEU A 92 -5.91 5.07 0.55
N SER A 93 -4.62 5.22 0.76
CA SER A 93 -3.64 5.55 -0.27
C SER A 93 -2.33 4.83 -0.04
N ALA A 94 -1.57 4.66 -1.11
CA ALA A 94 -0.21 4.13 -1.05
C ALA A 94 0.69 4.80 -2.08
N ASP A 95 1.89 5.19 -1.68
CA ASP A 95 2.88 5.78 -2.55
C ASP A 95 4.29 5.22 -2.30
N ALA A 96 5.11 5.21 -3.34
CA ALA A 96 6.47 4.71 -3.28
C ALA A 96 7.36 5.35 -4.35
N PRO A 97 8.59 5.77 -4.01
CA PRO A 97 9.61 6.04 -5.02
C PRO A 97 10.07 4.71 -5.66
N LEU A 98 10.22 4.68 -6.98
CA LEU A 98 10.74 3.50 -7.70
C LEU A 98 12.26 3.40 -7.62
N ARG A 99 12.78 3.21 -6.40
CA ARG A 99 14.20 2.98 -6.15
C ARG A 99 14.41 1.93 -5.05
N PRO A 100 15.55 1.22 -5.03
CA PRO A 100 15.92 0.37 -3.91
C PRO A 100 15.91 1.13 -2.57
N PRO A 101 15.44 0.50 -1.48
CA PRO A 101 15.03 -0.90 -1.36
C PRO A 101 13.54 -1.17 -1.68
N TYR A 102 12.87 -0.25 -2.40
CA TYR A 102 11.48 -0.35 -2.83
C TYR A 102 10.50 -0.34 -1.63
N ASP A 103 10.67 0.66 -0.77
CA ASP A 103 9.78 0.90 0.34
C ASP A 103 8.49 1.59 -0.15
N VAL A 104 7.33 1.03 0.22
CA VAL A 104 6.01 1.63 0.00
C VAL A 104 5.45 2.16 1.31
N TYR A 105 4.74 3.28 1.24
CA TYR A 105 4.07 3.90 2.38
C TYR A 105 2.57 3.75 2.19
N LEU A 106 1.93 3.00 3.07
CA LEU A 106 0.48 2.82 3.14
C LEU A 106 -0.08 3.73 4.24
N GLN A 107 -1.14 4.48 3.95
CA GLN A 107 -1.78 5.34 4.94
C GLN A 107 -3.29 5.49 4.71
N GLY A 108 -3.97 5.94 5.76
CA GLY A 108 -5.40 6.20 5.73
C GLY A 108 -6.26 4.92 5.73
N GLY A 109 -7.52 5.09 5.36
CA GLY A 109 -8.52 4.04 5.36
C GLY A 109 -9.73 4.48 6.18
N LEU A 110 -10.82 4.81 5.49
CA LEU A 110 -12.08 5.18 6.16
C LEU A 110 -12.72 3.99 6.87
N THR A 111 -12.42 2.77 6.40
CA THR A 111 -12.86 1.51 7.00
C THR A 111 -11.70 0.53 7.01
N ARG A 112 -11.54 -0.21 8.11
CA ARG A 112 -10.51 -1.27 8.23
C ARG A 112 -10.65 -2.33 7.13
N HIS A 113 -11.88 -2.69 6.79
CA HIS A 113 -12.17 -3.72 5.78
C HIS A 113 -11.59 -3.37 4.41
N GLN A 114 -11.58 -2.10 4.03
CA GLN A 114 -10.95 -1.68 2.77
C GLN A 114 -9.45 -2.02 2.76
N VAL A 115 -8.76 -1.77 3.88
CA VAL A 115 -7.34 -2.10 4.03
C VAL A 115 -7.15 -3.62 3.96
N GLU A 116 -7.99 -4.39 4.64
CA GLU A 116 -7.95 -5.87 4.60
C GLU A 116 -8.12 -6.39 3.16
N PHE A 117 -9.09 -5.87 2.41
CA PHE A 117 -9.31 -6.25 1.01
C PHE A 117 -8.10 -5.90 0.13
N ALA A 118 -7.49 -4.72 0.29
CA ALA A 118 -6.29 -4.33 -0.44
C ALA A 118 -5.13 -5.30 -0.20
N MET A 119 -4.89 -5.66 1.06
CA MET A 119 -3.83 -6.59 1.45
C MET A 119 -4.06 -8.00 0.90
N LEU A 120 -5.29 -8.50 0.99
CA LEU A 120 -5.66 -9.80 0.42
C LEU A 120 -5.49 -9.81 -1.10
N ARG A 121 -5.87 -8.72 -1.78
CA ARG A 121 -5.68 -8.59 -3.23
C ARG A 121 -4.21 -8.61 -3.61
N PHE A 122 -3.36 -7.88 -2.88
CA PHE A 122 -1.92 -7.89 -3.08
C PHE A 122 -1.35 -9.32 -2.93
N ALA A 123 -1.72 -10.04 -1.87
CA ALA A 123 -1.26 -11.40 -1.64
C ALA A 123 -1.71 -12.37 -2.76
N GLN A 124 -2.94 -12.24 -3.27
CA GLN A 124 -3.42 -13.02 -4.41
C GLN A 124 -2.60 -12.77 -5.68
N ASP A 125 -2.26 -11.50 -5.95
CA ASP A 125 -1.46 -11.13 -7.12
C ASP A 125 -0.02 -11.66 -7.01
N LEU A 126 0.55 -11.69 -5.81
CA LEU A 126 1.84 -12.36 -5.54
C LEU A 126 1.76 -13.87 -5.79
N GLN A 127 0.74 -14.55 -5.27
CA GLN A 127 0.56 -16.00 -5.44
C GLN A 127 0.41 -16.40 -6.91
N ARG A 128 -0.37 -15.65 -7.71
CA ARG A 128 -0.53 -15.92 -9.15
C ARG A 128 0.79 -15.83 -9.90
N LYS A 129 1.64 -14.86 -9.57
CA LYS A 129 2.97 -14.72 -10.18
C LYS A 129 3.90 -15.88 -9.80
N LEU A 130 3.81 -16.39 -8.57
CA LEU A 130 4.59 -17.56 -8.15
C LEU A 130 4.10 -18.86 -8.81
N GLY A 131 2.77 -19.04 -8.92
CA GLY A 131 2.16 -20.22 -9.54
C GLY A 131 2.27 -20.28 -11.06
N GLY A 132 2.45 -19.14 -11.74
CA GLY A 132 2.68 -19.06 -13.18
C GLY A 132 4.14 -19.25 -13.62
N ARG A 133 5.05 -19.59 -12.71
CA ARG A 133 6.47 -19.91 -12.99
C ARG A 133 6.76 -21.42 -13.02
N SER A 134 5.72 -22.26 -13.09
CA SER A 134 5.83 -23.71 -13.31
C SER A 134 5.55 -24.09 -14.76
#